data_AF-A0A930QKV1-F1
#
_entry.id   AF-A0A930QKV1-F1
#
_cell.length_a   1.000
_cell.length_b   1.000
_cell.length_c   1.000
_cell.angle_alpha   90.00
_cell.angle_beta   90.00
_cell.angle_gamma   90.00
#
_symmetry.space_group_name_H-M   'P 1'
#
loop_
_entity.id
_entity.type
_entity.pdbx_description
1 polymer ?
#
loop_
_entity_poly.entity_id
_entity_poly.type
_entity_poly.pdbx_seq_one_letter_code
_entity_poly.pdbx_strand_id
1 'polypeptide(L)'
;MENVYALVKRFYLAHGRAQIFVPRTLTERYLREAAWRGESAEGLCTDWYCIEDFLTVIMRRDESLARLLIHIDYLALFFRFADAHIDRRPLKRHAEDYFKRMNDFLTYLDETGKYEIDFGELDADLEMFYLTGRFRLPERVEWEEIEGLTLEDIEEDERIEMEELNLQLNELLHEIGEYFRRPMYQREIGRAAMIYTGNLYDASAYEQSSDEEKEAFWLRFWDYFFFDYHLISTDETPIEHFCAKEDKTLRQDEREILRDLLAARFAVLTVEETYEDHIVCSDLLREEEVVLPRPDIPGALEKNILFGHICDEGMMMLNYITAVPASRPLQRRIKDTIQQEYELFLYQSPKADMDDFLAREAALVRHTIHMLASRARLNVLPQHALPPRRPKWTLSQHRCAEEFSALAV
;
A
#
# COMPACT_ATOMS: atom_id res chain seq x y z
N MET A 1 -7.65 46.40 -22.04
CA MET A 1 -7.70 45.21 -21.17
C MET A 1 -8.63 45.50 -20.01
N GLU A 2 -9.59 44.62 -19.77
CA GLU A 2 -10.45 44.68 -18.59
C GLU A 2 -9.60 44.34 -17.35
N ASN A 3 -9.86 44.98 -16.21
CA ASN A 3 -9.11 44.71 -14.98
C ASN A 3 -9.48 43.32 -14.44
N VAL A 4 -8.51 42.53 -13.98
CA VAL A 4 -8.72 41.20 -13.37
C VAL A 4 -9.83 41.19 -12.31
N TYR A 5 -9.92 42.20 -11.45
CA TYR A 5 -10.95 42.27 -10.40
C TYR A 5 -12.36 42.49 -10.97
N ALA A 6 -12.47 43.06 -12.17
CA ALA A 6 -13.75 43.17 -12.87
C ALA A 6 -14.18 41.81 -13.45
N LEU A 7 -13.23 41.01 -13.95
CA LEU A 7 -13.46 39.64 -14.42
C LEU A 7 -13.95 38.76 -13.26
N VAL A 8 -13.23 38.76 -12.14
CA VAL A 8 -13.61 38.04 -10.90
C VAL A 8 -15.02 38.43 -10.49
N LYS A 9 -15.31 39.73 -10.38
CA LYS A 9 -16.62 40.21 -9.98
C LYS A 9 -17.72 39.75 -10.93
N ARG A 10 -17.48 39.78 -12.25
CA ARG A 10 -18.44 39.34 -13.26
C ARG A 10 -18.76 37.85 -13.12
N PHE A 11 -17.74 37.02 -12.94
CA PHE A 11 -17.92 35.58 -12.73
C PHE A 11 -18.78 35.28 -11.51
N TYR A 12 -18.40 35.77 -10.32
CA TYR A 12 -19.17 35.50 -9.09
C TYR A 12 -20.59 36.11 -9.09
N LEU A 13 -20.87 37.11 -9.93
CA LEU A 13 -22.24 37.62 -10.13
C LEU A 13 -23.08 36.69 -11.02
N ALA A 14 -22.46 36.09 -12.04
CA ALA A 14 -23.11 35.09 -12.89
C ALA A 14 -23.23 33.72 -12.20
N HIS A 15 -22.28 33.41 -11.33
CA HIS A 15 -22.03 32.09 -10.75
C HIS A 15 -22.03 32.15 -9.22
N GLY A 16 -23.19 32.44 -8.62
CA GLY A 16 -23.31 32.61 -7.17
C GLY A 16 -22.89 31.38 -6.35
N ARG A 17 -23.09 30.17 -6.89
CA ARG A 17 -22.67 28.90 -6.28
C ARG A 17 -21.15 28.81 -6.07
N ALA A 18 -20.34 29.55 -6.84
CA ALA A 18 -18.90 29.62 -6.63
C ALA A 18 -18.53 30.03 -5.20
N GLN A 19 -19.36 30.83 -4.53
CA GLN A 19 -19.13 31.30 -3.16
C GLN A 19 -19.12 30.17 -2.13
N ILE A 20 -19.80 29.06 -2.43
CA ILE A 20 -19.87 27.90 -1.55
C ILE A 20 -18.51 27.20 -1.54
N PHE A 21 -17.97 26.95 -2.74
CA PHE A 21 -16.69 26.28 -2.93
C PHE A 21 -15.53 27.20 -2.59
N VAL A 22 -15.34 28.32 -3.30
CA VAL A 22 -14.26 29.26 -3.04
C VAL A 22 -14.82 30.68 -2.94
N PRO A 23 -14.84 31.30 -1.75
CA PRO A 23 -15.37 32.65 -1.59
C PRO A 23 -14.63 33.67 -2.46
N ARG A 24 -15.38 34.58 -3.08
CA ARG A 24 -14.80 35.68 -3.89
C ARG A 24 -13.74 36.47 -3.15
N THR A 25 -13.96 36.70 -1.85
CA THR A 25 -13.01 37.44 -1.00
C THR A 25 -11.67 36.75 -0.91
N LEU A 26 -11.64 35.41 -0.94
CA LEU A 26 -10.43 34.62 -0.90
C LEU A 26 -9.67 34.74 -2.22
N THR A 27 -10.36 34.57 -3.35
CA THR A 27 -9.79 34.71 -4.69
C THR A 27 -9.26 36.12 -4.97
N GLU A 28 -10.00 37.16 -4.59
CA GLU A 28 -9.52 38.53 -4.73
C GLU A 28 -8.30 38.82 -3.84
N ARG A 29 -8.21 38.20 -2.67
CA ARG A 29 -7.07 38.37 -1.75
C ARG A 29 -5.82 37.71 -2.33
N TYR A 30 -5.93 36.49 -2.87
CA TYR A 30 -4.86 35.82 -3.60
C TYR A 30 -4.29 36.72 -4.72
N LEU A 31 -5.16 37.23 -5.59
CA LEU A 31 -4.73 38.09 -6.71
C LEU A 31 -4.11 39.41 -6.25
N ARG A 32 -4.56 39.99 -5.12
CA ARG A 32 -3.93 41.19 -4.54
C ARG A 32 -2.54 40.91 -4.00
N GLU A 33 -2.35 39.76 -3.35
CA GLU A 33 -1.05 39.35 -2.84
C GLU A 33 -0.08 39.03 -3.98
N ALA A 34 -0.54 38.40 -5.06
CA ALA A 34 0.24 38.24 -6.30
C ALA A 34 0.63 39.60 -6.90
N ALA A 35 -0.29 40.56 -6.97
CA ALA A 35 0.00 41.91 -7.43
C ALA A 35 1.04 42.62 -6.55
N TRP A 36 0.98 42.44 -5.22
CA TRP A 36 1.97 42.98 -4.30
C TRP A 36 3.35 42.34 -4.43
N ARG A 37 3.43 41.05 -4.81
CA ARG A 37 4.69 40.37 -5.14
C ARG A 37 5.27 40.80 -6.48
N GLY A 38 4.57 41.65 -7.24
CA GLY A 38 5.05 42.25 -8.48
C GLY A 38 4.56 41.56 -9.75
N GLU A 39 3.50 40.74 -9.67
CA GLU A 39 2.92 40.09 -10.84
C GLU A 39 2.37 41.12 -11.84
N SER A 40 2.53 40.82 -13.13
CA SER A 40 2.10 41.72 -14.20
C SER A 40 0.57 41.70 -14.37
N ALA A 41 0.01 42.75 -14.98
CA ALA A 41 -1.44 42.79 -15.24
C ALA A 41 -1.91 41.64 -16.15
N GLU A 42 -1.07 41.23 -17.11
CA GLU A 42 -1.35 40.06 -17.96
C GLU A 42 -1.26 38.76 -17.16
N GLY A 43 -0.22 38.62 -16.32
CA GLY A 43 -0.06 37.45 -15.46
C GLY A 43 -1.19 37.26 -14.47
N LEU A 44 -1.70 38.34 -13.86
CA LEU A 44 -2.89 38.29 -13.00
C LEU A 44 -4.14 37.84 -13.75
N CYS A 45 -4.29 38.22 -15.03
CA CYS A 45 -5.38 37.72 -15.86
C CYS A 45 -5.20 36.22 -16.18
N THR A 46 -3.97 35.77 -16.43
CA THR A 46 -3.67 34.34 -16.62
C THR A 46 -3.95 33.52 -15.37
N ASP A 47 -3.57 34.01 -14.19
CA ASP A 47 -3.92 33.39 -12.90
C ASP A 47 -5.44 33.26 -12.77
N TRP A 48 -6.16 34.35 -13.09
CA TRP A 48 -7.62 34.33 -13.06
C TRP A 48 -8.23 33.32 -14.04
N TYR A 49 -7.70 33.17 -15.26
CA TYR A 49 -8.24 32.18 -16.21
C TYR A 49 -8.05 30.74 -15.72
N CYS A 50 -6.91 30.43 -15.10
CA CYS A 50 -6.68 29.12 -14.48
C CYS A 50 -7.70 28.87 -13.35
N ILE A 51 -7.91 29.88 -12.50
CA ILE A 51 -8.86 29.82 -11.39
C ILE A 51 -10.31 29.72 -11.90
N GLU A 52 -10.68 30.45 -12.95
CA GLU A 52 -12.02 30.45 -13.53
C GLU A 52 -12.41 29.07 -14.09
N ASP A 53 -11.50 28.42 -14.82
CA ASP A 53 -11.72 27.05 -15.30
C ASP A 53 -11.88 26.06 -14.13
N PHE A 54 -11.01 26.15 -13.12
CA PHE A 54 -11.10 25.35 -11.89
C PHE A 54 -12.45 25.55 -11.18
N LEU A 55 -12.86 26.80 -10.94
CA LEU A 55 -14.13 27.11 -10.28
C LEU A 55 -15.33 26.60 -11.08
N THR A 56 -15.27 26.67 -12.41
CA THR A 56 -16.35 26.21 -13.29
C THR A 56 -16.57 24.70 -13.19
N VAL A 57 -15.51 23.93 -12.93
CA VAL A 57 -15.59 22.48 -12.74
C VAL A 57 -16.12 22.15 -11.35
N ILE A 58 -15.50 22.66 -10.28
CA ILE A 58 -15.90 22.29 -8.91
C ILE A 58 -17.33 22.72 -8.58
N MET A 59 -17.82 23.79 -9.20
CA MET A 59 -19.18 24.28 -9.00
C MET A 59 -20.29 23.30 -9.40
N ARG A 60 -19.98 22.31 -10.25
CA ARG A 60 -20.94 21.29 -10.68
C ARG A 60 -21.12 20.17 -9.66
N ARG A 61 -20.19 20.07 -8.71
CA ARG A 61 -20.21 19.09 -7.61
C ARG A 61 -21.23 19.46 -6.55
N ASP A 62 -21.58 18.52 -5.69
CA ASP A 62 -22.44 18.76 -4.54
C ASP A 62 -21.80 19.72 -3.51
N GLU A 63 -22.64 20.43 -2.74
CA GLU A 63 -22.18 21.39 -1.73
C GLU A 63 -21.41 20.72 -0.58
N SER A 64 -21.61 19.42 -0.35
CA SER A 64 -20.82 18.63 0.61
C SER A 64 -19.31 18.66 0.33
N LEU A 65 -18.91 18.81 -0.94
CA LEU A 65 -17.50 18.84 -1.38
C LEU A 65 -16.89 20.26 -1.34
N ALA A 66 -17.60 21.27 -0.81
CA ALA A 66 -17.15 22.66 -0.84
C ALA A 66 -15.79 22.93 -0.18
N ARG A 67 -15.28 22.00 0.64
CA ARG A 67 -13.96 22.08 1.28
C ARG A 67 -13.03 20.92 0.95
N LEU A 68 -13.54 19.91 0.24
CA LEU A 68 -12.81 18.72 -0.16
C LEU A 68 -12.49 18.89 -1.65
N LEU A 69 -11.30 19.44 -1.93
CA LEU A 69 -10.81 19.67 -3.29
C LEU A 69 -9.93 18.49 -3.73
N ILE A 70 -10.52 17.30 -3.67
CA ILE A 70 -9.93 16.01 -4.05
C ILE A 70 -10.52 15.55 -5.40
N HIS A 71 -9.87 14.60 -6.06
CA HIS A 71 -10.32 13.99 -7.31
C HIS A 71 -10.58 15.01 -8.43
N ILE A 72 -9.68 15.98 -8.60
CA ILE A 72 -9.73 17.02 -9.64
C ILE A 72 -8.67 16.70 -10.71
N ASP A 73 -9.12 16.38 -11.93
CA ASP A 73 -8.22 16.18 -13.08
C ASP A 73 -7.76 17.54 -13.63
N TYR A 74 -6.57 17.92 -13.21
CA TYR A 74 -5.88 19.12 -13.65
C TYR A 74 -5.35 18.99 -15.07
N LEU A 75 -5.16 17.77 -15.59
CA LEU A 75 -4.80 17.53 -16.98
C LEU A 75 -5.94 17.97 -17.93
N ALA A 76 -7.19 17.63 -17.62
CA ALA A 76 -8.37 18.07 -18.37
C ALA A 76 -8.58 19.59 -18.24
N LEU A 77 -8.40 20.16 -17.05
CA LEU A 77 -8.44 21.61 -16.86
C LEU A 77 -7.35 22.32 -17.70
N PHE A 78 -6.14 21.76 -17.75
CA PHE A 78 -5.07 22.28 -18.61
C PHE A 78 -5.45 22.26 -20.08
N PHE A 79 -6.05 21.18 -20.59
CA PHE A 79 -6.46 21.11 -22.00
C PHE A 79 -7.55 22.13 -22.34
N ARG A 80 -8.50 22.37 -21.42
CA ARG A 80 -9.50 23.45 -21.56
C ARG A 80 -8.84 24.83 -21.61
N PHE A 81 -7.95 25.11 -20.67
CA PHE A 81 -7.17 26.35 -20.66
C PHE A 81 -6.37 26.53 -21.94
N ALA A 82 -5.73 25.45 -22.41
CA ALA A 82 -4.92 25.45 -23.62
C ALA A 82 -5.76 25.76 -24.88
N ASP A 83 -6.95 25.17 -25.00
CA ASP A 83 -7.83 25.41 -26.14
C ASP A 83 -8.39 26.85 -26.15
N ALA A 84 -8.58 27.48 -24.99
CA ALA A 84 -9.07 28.84 -24.87
C ALA A 84 -7.98 29.91 -25.04
N HIS A 85 -6.74 29.63 -24.60
CA HIS A 85 -5.71 30.65 -24.41
C HIS A 85 -4.40 30.40 -25.18
N ILE A 86 -4.24 29.25 -25.84
CA ILE A 86 -3.03 28.91 -26.59
C ILE A 86 -3.37 28.68 -28.07
N ASP A 87 -2.99 29.64 -28.92
CA ASP A 87 -3.25 29.60 -30.38
C ASP A 87 -2.58 28.43 -31.14
N ARG A 88 -1.66 27.70 -30.50
CA ARG A 88 -0.82 26.64 -31.11
C ARG A 88 -0.70 25.44 -30.17
N ARG A 89 -0.08 24.37 -30.68
CA ARG A 89 0.23 23.18 -29.88
C ARG A 89 0.91 23.57 -28.55
N PRO A 90 0.39 23.11 -27.40
CA PRO A 90 1.00 23.41 -26.11
C PRO A 90 2.44 22.90 -26.04
N LEU A 91 3.30 23.71 -25.42
CA LEU A 91 4.71 23.44 -25.22
C LEU A 91 4.97 23.14 -23.75
N LYS A 92 6.13 22.55 -23.46
CA LYS A 92 6.59 22.27 -22.09
C LYS A 92 6.35 23.42 -21.11
N ARG A 93 6.79 24.63 -21.48
CA ARG A 93 6.63 25.83 -20.66
C ARG A 93 5.17 26.20 -20.35
N HIS A 94 4.21 25.83 -21.20
CA HIS A 94 2.81 26.17 -20.97
C HIS A 94 2.19 25.22 -19.94
N ALA A 95 2.52 23.93 -20.01
CA ALA A 95 2.12 22.95 -19.01
C ALA A 95 2.74 23.31 -17.66
N GLU A 96 4.07 23.43 -17.59
CA GLU A 96 4.76 23.78 -16.33
C GLU A 96 4.26 25.10 -15.71
N ASP A 97 3.96 26.13 -16.53
CA ASP A 97 3.42 27.39 -16.02
C ASP A 97 1.98 27.24 -15.49
N TYR A 98 1.12 26.48 -16.17
CA TYR A 98 -0.25 26.22 -15.72
C TYR A 98 -0.26 25.46 -14.38
N PHE A 99 0.43 24.33 -14.30
CA PHE A 99 0.50 23.51 -13.10
C PHE A 99 1.11 24.28 -11.93
N LYS A 100 2.14 25.09 -12.19
CA LYS A 100 2.72 25.97 -11.16
C LYS A 100 1.70 26.99 -10.64
N ARG A 101 0.92 27.65 -11.52
CA ARG A 101 -0.10 28.62 -11.10
C ARG A 101 -1.21 27.96 -10.29
N MET A 102 -1.64 26.76 -10.70
CA MET A 102 -2.61 25.98 -9.95
C MET A 102 -2.06 25.57 -8.58
N ASN A 103 -0.82 25.08 -8.53
CA ASN A 103 -0.14 24.78 -7.26
C ASN A 103 -0.10 26.01 -6.34
N ASP A 104 0.36 27.16 -6.84
CA ASP A 104 0.44 28.41 -6.07
C ASP A 104 -0.93 28.84 -5.51
N PHE A 105 -2.01 28.65 -6.27
CA PHE A 105 -3.37 28.95 -5.83
C PHE A 105 -3.90 27.93 -4.82
N LEU A 106 -3.68 26.64 -5.04
CA LEU A 106 -4.13 25.57 -4.15
C LEU A 106 -3.39 25.63 -2.81
N THR A 107 -2.07 25.84 -2.79
CA THR A 107 -1.30 26.08 -1.55
C THR A 107 -1.87 27.26 -0.78
N TYR A 108 -2.28 28.34 -1.46
CA TYR A 108 -2.92 29.47 -0.81
C TYR A 108 -4.28 29.11 -0.18
N LEU A 109 -5.08 28.28 -0.85
CA LEU A 109 -6.36 27.78 -0.33
C LEU A 109 -6.13 26.87 0.88
N ASP A 110 -5.17 25.95 0.82
CA ASP A 110 -4.80 25.08 1.94
C ASP A 110 -4.41 25.91 3.19
N GLU A 111 -3.42 26.78 3.04
CA GLU A 111 -2.87 27.58 4.15
C GLU A 111 -3.88 28.57 4.75
N THR A 112 -4.71 29.20 3.90
CA THR A 112 -5.53 30.35 4.32
C THR A 112 -7.03 30.06 4.39
N GLY A 113 -7.48 29.07 3.63
CA GLY A 113 -8.88 28.74 3.43
C GLY A 113 -9.37 27.53 4.22
N LYS A 114 -8.46 26.72 4.81
CA LYS A 114 -8.78 25.45 5.48
C LYS A 114 -9.50 24.47 4.55
N TYR A 115 -8.98 24.35 3.34
CA TYR A 115 -9.40 23.35 2.38
C TYR A 115 -8.57 22.08 2.60
N GLU A 116 -9.18 20.93 2.35
CA GLU A 116 -8.44 19.67 2.24
C GLU A 116 -8.17 19.47 0.75
N ILE A 117 -6.90 19.50 0.39
CA ILE A 117 -6.42 19.43 -0.99
C ILE A 117 -5.45 18.27 -1.08
N ASP A 118 -5.66 17.41 -2.08
CA ASP A 118 -4.66 16.43 -2.47
C ASP A 118 -3.76 17.02 -3.56
N PHE A 119 -2.49 17.25 -3.22
CA PHE A 119 -1.49 17.71 -4.19
C PHE A 119 -0.95 16.54 -5.05
N GLY A 120 -1.18 15.29 -4.63
CA GLY A 120 -0.73 14.09 -5.34
C GLY A 120 -1.28 14.02 -6.76
N GLU A 121 -2.57 14.32 -6.95
CA GLU A 121 -3.20 14.35 -8.28
C GLU A 121 -2.62 15.43 -9.19
N LEU A 122 -2.36 16.63 -8.65
CA LEU A 122 -1.77 17.73 -9.41
C LEU A 122 -0.37 17.36 -9.91
N ASP A 123 0.42 16.72 -9.05
CA ASP A 123 1.77 16.25 -9.39
C ASP A 123 1.71 15.08 -10.38
N ALA A 124 0.83 14.11 -10.18
CA ALA A 124 0.62 12.98 -11.08
C ALA A 124 0.20 13.43 -12.49
N ASP A 125 -0.74 14.37 -12.59
CA ASP A 125 -1.19 14.95 -13.86
C ASP A 125 -0.08 15.72 -14.59
N LEU A 126 0.82 16.38 -13.84
CA LEU A 126 2.00 17.00 -14.42
C LEU A 126 3.01 15.93 -14.91
N GLU A 127 3.18 14.84 -14.17
CA GLU A 127 4.06 13.73 -14.55
C GLU A 127 3.62 13.04 -15.85
N MET A 128 2.32 13.00 -16.14
CA MET A 128 1.79 12.47 -17.42
C MET A 128 2.39 13.16 -18.66
N PHE A 129 2.86 14.40 -18.54
CA PHE A 129 3.57 15.09 -19.62
C PHE A 129 5.00 14.57 -19.86
N TYR A 130 5.50 13.64 -19.05
CA TYR A 130 6.88 13.16 -19.09
C TYR A 130 6.95 11.65 -19.25
N LEU A 131 7.27 11.18 -20.46
CA LEU A 131 7.61 9.77 -20.68
C LEU A 131 9.14 9.62 -20.61
N THR A 132 9.66 8.86 -19.64
CA THR A 132 11.13 8.66 -19.44
C THR A 132 11.91 9.98 -19.31
N GLY A 133 11.32 10.98 -18.64
CA GLY A 133 11.90 12.32 -18.47
C GLY A 133 11.89 13.20 -19.73
N ARG A 134 11.25 12.77 -20.82
CA ARG A 134 11.07 13.58 -22.03
C ARG A 134 9.66 14.12 -22.10
N PHE A 135 9.54 15.42 -22.34
CA PHE A 135 8.24 16.06 -22.51
C PHE A 135 7.49 15.50 -23.72
N ARG A 136 6.27 15.06 -23.50
CA ARG A 136 5.31 14.61 -24.50
C ARG A 136 3.94 15.18 -24.11
N LEU A 137 3.16 15.57 -25.12
CA LEU A 137 1.76 15.93 -24.87
C LEU A 137 0.96 14.63 -24.66
N PRO A 138 0.27 14.45 -23.52
CA PRO A 138 -0.62 13.31 -23.29
C PRO A 138 -1.75 13.26 -24.32
N GLU A 139 -2.46 12.13 -24.36
CA GLU A 139 -3.74 12.08 -25.08
C GLU A 139 -4.72 13.06 -24.44
N ARG A 140 -5.61 13.62 -25.27
CA ARG A 140 -6.61 14.56 -24.76
C ARG A 140 -7.59 13.79 -23.90
N VAL A 141 -7.70 14.22 -22.65
CA VAL A 141 -8.74 13.79 -21.72
C VAL A 141 -9.83 14.86 -21.75
N GLU A 142 -11.06 14.46 -22.09
CA GLU A 142 -12.22 15.29 -21.80
C GLU A 142 -12.67 14.94 -20.39
N TRP A 143 -12.80 15.96 -19.54
CA TRP A 143 -13.33 15.79 -18.19
C TRP A 143 -14.70 15.11 -18.26
N GLU A 144 -14.91 14.02 -17.52
CA GLU A 144 -16.23 13.43 -17.36
C GLU A 144 -17.09 14.39 -16.54
N GLU A 145 -17.99 15.10 -17.23
CA GLU A 145 -18.86 16.11 -16.61
C GLU A 145 -19.96 15.46 -15.75
N ILE A 146 -19.61 14.97 -14.56
CA ILE A 146 -20.60 14.43 -13.60
C ILE A 146 -21.24 15.58 -12.83
N GLU A 147 -22.49 15.91 -13.18
CA GLU A 147 -23.29 16.90 -12.45
C GLU A 147 -23.79 16.32 -11.13
N GLY A 148 -23.51 16.99 -10.03
CA GLY A 148 -23.96 16.58 -8.70
C GLY A 148 -23.07 15.58 -7.98
N LEU A 149 -21.83 15.37 -8.43
CA LEU A 149 -20.86 14.49 -7.77
C LEU A 149 -20.82 14.74 -6.26
N THR A 150 -21.09 13.71 -5.48
CA THR A 150 -21.12 13.69 -4.02
C THR A 150 -19.90 12.98 -3.45
N LEU A 151 -19.72 13.07 -2.13
CA LEU A 151 -18.71 12.27 -1.44
C LEU A 151 -18.99 10.76 -1.55
N GLU A 152 -20.26 10.35 -1.52
CA GLU A 152 -20.66 8.94 -1.66
C GLU A 152 -20.28 8.38 -3.03
N ASP A 153 -20.37 9.19 -4.09
CA ASP A 153 -19.96 8.79 -5.44
C ASP A 153 -18.44 8.58 -5.52
N ILE A 154 -17.65 9.47 -4.91
CA ILE A 154 -16.18 9.34 -4.84
C ILE A 154 -15.78 8.08 -4.07
N GLU A 155 -16.38 7.84 -2.91
CA GLU A 155 -16.11 6.65 -2.10
C GLU A 155 -16.53 5.35 -2.83
N GLU A 156 -17.58 5.40 -3.65
CA GLU A 156 -18.01 4.27 -4.49
C GLU A 156 -17.03 4.00 -5.63
N ASP A 157 -16.55 5.03 -6.32
CA ASP A 157 -15.54 4.90 -7.39
C ASP A 157 -14.22 4.33 -6.83
N GLU A 158 -13.73 4.87 -5.71
CA GLU A 158 -12.55 4.33 -5.02
C GLU A 158 -12.74 2.85 -4.67
N ARG A 159 -13.94 2.45 -4.19
CA ARG A 159 -14.24 1.05 -3.89
C ARG A 159 -14.19 0.17 -5.15
N ILE A 160 -14.72 0.64 -6.28
CA ILE A 160 -14.70 -0.09 -7.55
C ILE A 160 -13.26 -0.28 -8.04
N GLU A 161 -12.44 0.77 -8.02
CA GLU A 161 -11.03 0.69 -8.40
C GLU A 161 -10.27 -0.32 -7.54
N MET A 162 -10.52 -0.32 -6.23
CA MET A 162 -9.96 -1.30 -5.30
C MET A 162 -10.39 -2.73 -5.62
N GLU A 163 -11.65 -2.95 -5.99
CA GLU A 163 -12.16 -4.26 -6.42
C GLU A 163 -11.47 -4.73 -7.72
N GLU A 164 -11.29 -3.83 -8.69
CA GLU A 164 -10.58 -4.14 -9.95
C GLU A 164 -9.11 -4.49 -9.72
N LEU A 165 -8.40 -3.73 -8.88
CA LEU A 165 -7.02 -4.02 -8.51
C LEU A 165 -6.89 -5.38 -7.81
N ASN A 166 -7.84 -5.72 -6.95
CA ASN A 166 -7.90 -7.04 -6.32
C ASN A 166 -8.11 -8.17 -7.33
N LEU A 167 -8.93 -7.96 -8.37
CA LEU A 167 -9.12 -8.94 -9.44
C LEU A 167 -7.83 -9.15 -10.23
N GLN A 168 -7.17 -8.06 -10.66
CA GLN A 168 -5.91 -8.12 -11.41
C GLN A 168 -4.80 -8.82 -10.62
N LEU A 169 -4.70 -8.52 -9.32
CA LEU A 169 -3.78 -9.20 -8.41
C LEU A 169 -4.03 -10.70 -8.34
N ASN A 170 -5.28 -11.13 -8.17
CA ASN A 170 -5.64 -12.54 -8.11
C ASN A 170 -5.36 -13.27 -9.43
N GLU A 171 -5.61 -12.63 -10.58
CA GLU A 171 -5.27 -13.17 -11.90
C GLU A 171 -3.76 -13.38 -12.06
N LEU A 172 -2.95 -12.39 -11.65
CA LEU A 172 -1.49 -12.48 -11.69
C LEU A 172 -0.97 -13.62 -10.80
N LEU A 173 -1.46 -13.74 -9.56
CA LEU A 173 -1.07 -14.84 -8.67
C LEU A 173 -1.48 -16.21 -9.22
N HIS A 174 -2.62 -16.28 -9.90
CA HIS A 174 -3.04 -17.48 -10.61
C HIS A 174 -2.06 -17.84 -11.74
N GLU A 175 -1.62 -16.86 -12.53
CA GLU A 175 -0.62 -17.05 -13.58
C GLU A 175 0.73 -17.54 -13.03
N ILE A 176 1.20 -16.94 -11.93
CA ILE A 176 2.40 -17.41 -11.23
C ILE A 176 2.21 -18.86 -10.76
N GLY A 177 1.05 -19.18 -10.20
CA GLY A 177 0.69 -20.55 -9.81
C GLY A 177 0.78 -21.54 -10.97
N GLU A 178 0.22 -21.20 -12.14
CA GLU A 178 0.30 -22.02 -13.36
C GLU A 178 1.74 -22.16 -13.87
N TYR A 179 2.56 -21.11 -13.77
CA TYR A 179 3.97 -21.17 -14.11
C TYR A 179 4.72 -22.23 -13.29
N PHE A 180 4.47 -22.31 -11.98
CA PHE A 180 5.09 -23.31 -11.11
C PHE A 180 4.46 -24.70 -11.20
N ARG A 181 3.29 -24.87 -11.82
CA ARG A 181 2.72 -26.21 -12.12
C ARG A 181 3.45 -26.94 -13.25
N ARG A 182 4.35 -26.27 -13.99
CA ARG A 182 5.15 -26.88 -15.06
C ARG A 182 5.99 -28.06 -14.53
N PRO A 183 6.21 -29.14 -15.31
CA PRO A 183 6.89 -30.36 -14.85
C PRO A 183 8.26 -30.15 -14.19
N MET A 184 9.02 -29.13 -14.62
CA MET A 184 10.32 -28.79 -14.06
C MET A 184 10.30 -28.37 -12.59
N TYR A 185 9.17 -27.85 -12.10
CA TYR A 185 9.01 -27.35 -10.73
C TYR A 185 8.24 -28.31 -9.81
N GLN A 186 7.82 -29.49 -10.28
CA GLN A 186 7.08 -30.45 -9.44
C GLN A 186 7.83 -30.85 -8.16
N ARG A 187 9.17 -30.90 -8.24
CA ARG A 187 10.01 -31.17 -7.06
C ARG A 187 9.95 -30.05 -6.03
N GLU A 188 9.87 -28.79 -6.48
CA GLU A 188 9.75 -27.62 -5.62
C GLU A 188 8.40 -27.64 -4.89
N ILE A 189 7.30 -27.85 -5.64
CA ILE A 189 5.96 -27.96 -5.06
C ILE A 189 5.89 -29.11 -4.04
N GLY A 190 6.43 -30.28 -4.37
CA GLY A 190 6.44 -31.43 -3.47
C GLY A 190 7.20 -31.16 -2.17
N ARG A 191 8.36 -30.50 -2.25
CA ARG A 191 9.14 -30.09 -1.07
C ARG A 191 8.40 -29.03 -0.25
N ALA A 192 7.88 -28.00 -0.90
CA ALA A 192 7.13 -26.93 -0.25
C ALA A 192 5.91 -27.49 0.50
N ALA A 193 5.13 -28.36 -0.13
CA ALA A 193 3.96 -28.99 0.49
C ALA A 193 4.35 -29.82 1.72
N MET A 194 5.47 -30.56 1.66
CA MET A 194 5.98 -31.32 2.79
C MET A 194 6.44 -30.42 3.95
N ILE A 195 7.06 -29.28 3.67
CA ILE A 195 7.47 -28.31 4.70
C ILE A 195 6.24 -27.65 5.33
N TYR A 196 5.31 -27.17 4.49
CA TYR A 196 4.10 -26.47 4.92
C TYR A 196 3.21 -27.34 5.82
N THR A 197 2.99 -28.59 5.41
CA THR A 197 2.16 -29.54 6.16
C THR A 197 2.91 -30.25 7.29
N GLY A 198 4.24 -30.35 7.18
CA GLY A 198 5.11 -31.09 8.08
C GLY A 198 4.75 -32.59 8.18
N ASN A 199 5.20 -33.24 9.25
CA ASN A 199 4.78 -34.62 9.61
C ASN A 199 3.31 -34.71 10.06
N LEU A 200 2.54 -33.62 9.91
CA LEU A 200 1.16 -33.49 10.36
C LEU A 200 0.15 -33.66 9.22
N TYR A 201 0.61 -33.90 7.98
CA TYR A 201 -0.26 -34.23 6.86
C TYR A 201 -0.93 -35.59 7.07
N ASP A 202 -2.19 -35.56 7.51
CA ASP A 202 -3.07 -36.71 7.45
C ASP A 202 -3.77 -36.71 6.08
N ALA A 203 -3.18 -37.42 5.12
CA ALA A 203 -3.75 -37.60 3.79
C ALA A 203 -5.19 -38.12 3.83
N SER A 204 -5.53 -38.92 4.86
CA SER A 204 -6.87 -39.45 5.02
C SER A 204 -7.87 -38.40 5.54
N ALA A 205 -7.43 -37.49 6.40
CA ALA A 205 -8.24 -36.35 6.84
C ALA A 205 -8.42 -35.30 5.73
N TYR A 206 -7.40 -35.08 4.89
CA TYR A 206 -7.50 -34.18 3.74
C TYR A 206 -8.42 -34.74 2.64
N GLU A 207 -8.37 -36.05 2.34
CA GLU A 207 -9.31 -36.63 1.37
C GLU A 207 -10.77 -36.52 1.83
N GLN A 208 -11.00 -36.63 3.15
CA GLN A 208 -12.31 -36.57 3.80
C GLN A 208 -12.81 -35.15 4.12
N SER A 209 -11.97 -34.12 3.95
CA SER A 209 -12.36 -32.73 4.21
C SER A 209 -13.33 -32.21 3.15
N SER A 210 -14.13 -31.19 3.52
CA SER A 210 -15.03 -30.54 2.56
C SER A 210 -14.24 -29.86 1.45
N ASP A 211 -14.89 -29.59 0.32
CA ASP A 211 -14.26 -28.87 -0.79
C ASP A 211 -13.84 -27.45 -0.37
N GLU A 212 -14.65 -26.78 0.47
CA GLU A 212 -14.32 -25.48 1.09
C GLU A 212 -13.03 -25.54 1.94
N GLU A 213 -12.85 -26.60 2.74
CA GLU A 213 -11.64 -26.78 3.56
C GLU A 213 -10.39 -27.04 2.68
N LYS A 214 -10.56 -27.71 1.54
CA LYS A 214 -9.48 -27.93 0.57
C LYS A 214 -9.09 -26.64 -0.14
N GLU A 215 -10.07 -25.84 -0.56
CA GLU A 215 -9.82 -24.54 -1.17
C GLU A 215 -9.11 -23.58 -0.20
N ALA A 216 -9.58 -23.49 1.04
CA ALA A 216 -8.93 -22.69 2.08
C ALA A 216 -7.50 -23.16 2.39
N PHE A 217 -7.25 -24.47 2.34
CA PHE A 217 -5.90 -25.02 2.46
C PHE A 217 -4.99 -24.55 1.31
N TRP A 218 -5.44 -24.66 0.06
CA TRP A 218 -4.63 -24.28 -1.10
C TRP A 218 -4.37 -22.79 -1.15
N LEU A 219 -5.34 -21.94 -0.84
CA LEU A 219 -5.14 -20.49 -0.74
C LEU A 219 -4.00 -20.15 0.21
N ARG A 220 -3.99 -20.76 1.41
CA ARG A 220 -2.94 -20.53 2.42
C ARG A 220 -1.60 -21.18 2.04
N PHE A 221 -1.62 -22.30 1.32
CA PHE A 221 -0.41 -22.92 0.79
C PHE A 221 0.25 -22.03 -0.28
N TRP A 222 -0.54 -21.44 -1.18
CA TRP A 222 -0.01 -20.59 -2.25
C TRP A 222 0.61 -19.31 -1.69
N ASP A 223 0.02 -18.69 -0.67
CA ASP A 223 0.66 -17.59 0.06
C ASP A 223 2.03 -17.99 0.63
N TYR A 224 2.07 -19.10 1.38
CA TYR A 224 3.34 -19.63 1.87
C TYR A 224 4.35 -19.90 0.73
N PHE A 225 3.88 -20.52 -0.35
CA PHE A 225 4.73 -20.88 -1.45
C PHE A 225 5.28 -19.65 -2.16
N PHE A 226 4.45 -18.67 -2.47
CA PHE A 226 4.86 -17.51 -3.25
C PHE A 226 5.86 -16.60 -2.54
N PHE A 227 5.68 -16.41 -1.23
CA PHE A 227 6.45 -15.43 -0.46
C PHE A 227 7.50 -16.03 0.47
N ASP A 228 7.23 -17.19 1.10
CA ASP A 228 8.13 -17.70 2.15
C ASP A 228 8.99 -18.89 1.69
N TYR A 229 8.55 -19.62 0.66
CA TYR A 229 9.30 -20.75 0.15
C TYR A 229 10.51 -20.28 -0.65
N HIS A 230 11.65 -20.92 -0.43
CA HIS A 230 12.87 -20.64 -1.19
C HIS A 230 13.21 -21.83 -2.10
N LEU A 231 13.37 -21.53 -3.39
CA LEU A 231 13.67 -22.50 -4.43
C LEU A 231 15.00 -23.22 -4.15
N ILE A 232 15.06 -24.53 -4.42
CA ILE A 232 16.26 -25.33 -4.11
C ILE A 232 17.50 -24.84 -4.86
N SER A 233 17.33 -24.41 -6.11
CA SER A 233 18.45 -24.08 -7.00
C SER A 233 18.99 -22.66 -6.84
N THR A 234 18.12 -21.69 -6.61
CA THR A 234 18.47 -20.26 -6.64
C THR A 234 18.39 -19.60 -5.27
N ASP A 235 17.73 -20.23 -4.29
CA ASP A 235 17.45 -19.63 -2.99
C ASP A 235 16.68 -18.30 -3.09
N GLU A 236 15.89 -18.16 -4.16
CA GLU A 236 14.95 -17.06 -4.40
C GLU A 236 13.53 -17.52 -4.04
N THR A 237 12.66 -16.59 -3.71
CA THR A 237 11.22 -16.83 -3.61
C THR A 237 10.61 -17.06 -5.00
N PRO A 238 9.47 -17.78 -5.12
CA PRO A 238 8.79 -17.97 -6.39
C PRO A 238 8.41 -16.66 -7.11
N ILE A 239 8.04 -15.61 -6.38
CA ILE A 239 7.73 -14.29 -6.97
C ILE A 239 9.00 -13.65 -7.55
N GLU A 240 10.11 -13.64 -6.79
CA GLU A 240 11.40 -13.12 -7.28
C GLU A 240 11.86 -13.86 -8.54
N HIS A 241 11.79 -15.19 -8.52
CA HIS A 241 12.19 -16.01 -9.66
C HIS A 241 11.27 -15.82 -10.86
N PHE A 242 9.96 -15.68 -10.66
CA PHE A 242 9.02 -15.39 -11.75
C PHE A 242 9.31 -14.02 -12.37
N CYS A 243 9.46 -12.99 -11.55
CA CYS A 243 9.81 -11.64 -11.99
C CYS A 243 11.11 -11.65 -12.81
N ALA A 244 12.17 -12.29 -12.32
CA ALA A 244 13.45 -12.37 -13.02
C ALA A 244 13.39 -13.08 -14.39
N LYS A 245 12.43 -13.98 -14.60
CA LYS A 245 12.29 -14.78 -15.85
C LYS A 245 11.30 -14.19 -16.85
N GLU A 246 10.20 -13.62 -16.36
CA GLU A 246 9.06 -13.19 -17.17
C GLU A 246 8.89 -11.65 -17.18
N ASP A 247 9.82 -10.86 -16.61
CA ASP A 247 9.77 -9.38 -16.64
C ASP A 247 9.44 -8.79 -18.01
N LYS A 248 9.91 -9.40 -19.10
CA LYS A 248 9.71 -8.92 -20.48
C LYS A 248 8.36 -9.27 -21.10
N THR A 249 7.67 -10.28 -20.57
CA THR A 249 6.37 -10.75 -21.09
C THR A 249 5.20 -10.04 -20.41
N LEU A 250 5.45 -9.46 -19.24
CA LEU A 250 4.45 -8.77 -18.41
C LEU A 250 4.07 -7.38 -18.96
N ARG A 251 2.79 -7.03 -18.77
CA ARG A 251 2.23 -5.68 -18.99
C ARG A 251 2.79 -4.70 -17.96
N GLN A 252 2.58 -3.41 -18.17
CA GLN A 252 3.06 -2.39 -17.23
C GLN A 252 2.39 -2.54 -15.86
N ASP A 253 1.07 -2.65 -15.85
CA ASP A 253 0.26 -2.77 -14.64
C ASP A 253 0.64 -4.03 -13.84
N GLU A 254 0.87 -5.16 -14.52
CA GLU A 254 1.35 -6.40 -13.89
C GLU A 254 2.75 -6.26 -13.27
N ARG A 255 3.63 -5.44 -13.86
CA ARG A 255 4.94 -5.16 -13.28
C ARG A 255 4.84 -4.28 -12.03
N GLU A 256 3.90 -3.36 -12.01
CA GLU A 256 3.65 -2.50 -10.84
C GLU A 256 3.14 -3.36 -9.69
N ILE A 257 2.10 -4.18 -9.93
CA ILE A 257 1.61 -5.15 -8.94
C ILE A 257 2.74 -6.08 -8.46
N LEU A 258 3.57 -6.61 -9.37
CA LEU A 258 4.70 -7.46 -8.97
C LEU A 258 5.75 -6.75 -8.11
N ARG A 259 5.98 -5.44 -8.33
CA ARG A 259 6.91 -4.67 -7.48
C ARG A 259 6.34 -4.52 -6.08
N ASP A 260 5.03 -4.30 -5.97
CA ASP A 260 4.35 -4.22 -4.68
C ASP A 260 4.40 -5.56 -3.96
N LEU A 261 4.19 -6.66 -4.70
CA LEU A 261 4.33 -8.02 -4.17
C LEU A 261 5.75 -8.32 -3.66
N LEU A 262 6.78 -7.82 -4.35
CA LEU A 262 8.18 -7.96 -3.92
C LEU A 262 8.53 -7.07 -2.73
N ALA A 263 7.86 -5.94 -2.58
CA ALA A 263 7.99 -5.07 -1.42
C ALA A 263 7.17 -5.56 -0.21
N ALA A 264 6.27 -6.53 -0.41
CA ALA A 264 5.41 -7.02 0.64
C ALA A 264 6.22 -7.66 1.78
N ARG A 265 5.94 -7.22 3.01
CA ARG A 265 6.63 -7.70 4.22
C ARG A 265 5.73 -8.60 5.06
N PHE A 266 6.32 -9.65 5.62
CA PHE A 266 5.59 -10.51 6.55
C PHE A 266 5.34 -9.79 7.87
N ALA A 267 4.07 -9.75 8.29
CA ALA A 267 3.61 -9.07 9.49
C ALA A 267 2.77 -10.01 10.37
N VAL A 268 2.88 -9.82 11.69
CA VAL A 268 2.08 -10.51 12.71
C VAL A 268 1.37 -9.45 13.52
N LEU A 269 0.06 -9.37 13.37
CA LEU A 269 -0.76 -8.24 13.78
C LEU A 269 -1.74 -8.64 14.89
N THR A 270 -1.92 -7.74 15.86
CA THR A 270 -2.99 -7.80 16.87
C THR A 270 -3.95 -6.65 16.67
N VAL A 271 -5.25 -6.94 16.67
CA VAL A 271 -6.30 -5.93 16.49
C VAL A 271 -6.49 -5.13 17.78
N GLU A 272 -6.31 -3.81 17.70
CA GLU A 272 -6.52 -2.88 18.81
C GLU A 272 -7.90 -2.21 18.73
N GLU A 273 -8.29 -1.75 17.53
CA GLU A 273 -9.57 -1.07 17.29
C GLU A 273 -10.26 -1.61 16.03
N THR A 274 -11.59 -1.70 16.07
CA THR A 274 -12.43 -2.22 14.98
C THR A 274 -13.42 -1.13 14.57
N TYR A 275 -13.41 -0.74 13.30
CA TYR A 275 -14.38 0.19 12.69
C TYR A 275 -15.29 -0.54 11.69
N GLU A 276 -16.19 0.20 11.04
CA GLU A 276 -17.09 -0.37 10.03
C GLU A 276 -16.28 -0.85 8.81
N ASP A 277 -15.39 0.00 8.27
CA ASP A 277 -14.68 -0.28 7.01
C ASP A 277 -13.21 -0.72 7.19
N HIS A 278 -12.61 -0.45 8.35
CA HIS A 278 -11.21 -0.76 8.61
C HIS A 278 -10.97 -1.26 10.05
N ILE A 279 -9.77 -1.81 10.26
CA ILE A 279 -9.26 -2.23 11.57
C ILE A 279 -7.89 -1.58 11.81
N VAL A 280 -7.65 -1.17 13.05
CA VAL A 280 -6.35 -0.66 13.49
C VAL A 280 -5.63 -1.79 14.21
N CYS A 281 -4.48 -2.17 13.68
CA CYS A 281 -3.65 -3.25 14.17
C CYS A 281 -2.32 -2.73 14.72
N SER A 282 -1.73 -3.48 15.64
CA SER A 282 -0.34 -3.31 16.04
C SER A 282 0.50 -4.51 15.60
N ASP A 283 1.64 -4.27 14.96
CA ASP A 283 2.63 -5.32 14.68
C ASP A 283 3.22 -5.82 15.99
N LEU A 284 3.00 -7.09 16.29
CA LEU A 284 3.42 -7.75 17.52
C LEU A 284 4.95 -7.77 17.67
N LEU A 285 5.69 -7.78 16.56
CA LEU A 285 7.14 -7.90 16.51
C LEU A 285 7.83 -6.53 16.36
N ARG A 286 7.22 -5.60 15.62
CA ARG A 286 7.79 -4.25 15.34
C ARG A 286 7.23 -3.14 16.22
N GLU A 287 6.08 -3.37 16.84
CA GLU A 287 5.34 -2.37 17.64
C GLU A 287 4.92 -1.13 16.81
N GLU A 288 4.72 -1.33 15.50
CA GLU A 288 4.21 -0.34 14.56
C GLU A 288 2.67 -0.43 14.48
N GLU A 289 2.01 0.71 14.26
CA GLU A 289 0.58 0.76 13.98
C GLU A 289 0.34 0.55 12.48
N VAL A 290 -0.62 -0.30 12.14
CA VAL A 290 -0.97 -0.64 10.76
C VAL A 290 -2.49 -0.59 10.61
N VAL A 291 -2.97 0.21 9.67
CA VAL A 291 -4.40 0.30 9.33
C VAL A 291 -4.67 -0.62 8.16
N LEU A 292 -5.67 -1.48 8.30
CA LEU A 292 -6.03 -2.51 7.33
C LEU A 292 -7.53 -2.42 7.02
N PRO A 293 -7.99 -2.51 5.75
CA PRO A 293 -9.41 -2.73 5.48
C PRO A 293 -9.95 -3.95 6.23
N ARG A 294 -11.22 -3.87 6.63
CA ARG A 294 -11.82 -4.91 7.47
C ARG A 294 -11.92 -6.22 6.69
N PRO A 295 -11.25 -7.31 7.12
CA PRO A 295 -11.33 -8.58 6.42
C PRO A 295 -12.70 -9.23 6.65
N ASP A 296 -13.21 -9.95 5.64
CA ASP A 296 -14.45 -10.73 5.73
C ASP A 296 -14.25 -12.03 6.51
N ILE A 297 -13.86 -11.89 7.79
CA ILE A 297 -13.67 -13.00 8.71
C ILE A 297 -14.82 -12.97 9.72
N PRO A 298 -15.61 -14.06 9.83
CA PRO A 298 -16.72 -14.11 10.76
C PRO A 298 -16.24 -14.11 12.22
N GLY A 299 -16.77 -13.19 13.03
CA GLY A 299 -16.59 -13.16 14.48
C GLY A 299 -15.88 -11.91 15.01
N ALA A 300 -15.56 -11.93 16.31
CA ALA A 300 -14.87 -10.84 17.00
C ALA A 300 -13.36 -10.89 16.72
N LEU A 301 -12.84 -9.89 15.99
CA LEU A 301 -11.44 -9.83 15.54
C LEU A 301 -10.45 -9.51 16.68
N GLU A 302 -10.92 -8.89 17.77
CA GLU A 302 -10.10 -8.40 18.89
C GLU A 302 -9.42 -9.54 19.69
N LYS A 303 -9.82 -10.78 19.43
CA LYS A 303 -9.25 -12.00 20.05
C LYS A 303 -8.51 -12.88 19.06
N ASN A 304 -8.17 -12.35 17.90
CA ASN A 304 -7.37 -13.04 16.89
C ASN A 304 -5.97 -12.42 16.79
N ILE A 305 -5.02 -13.24 16.37
CA ILE A 305 -3.81 -12.75 15.68
C ILE A 305 -4.10 -12.87 14.19
N LEU A 306 -3.74 -11.84 13.45
CA LEU A 306 -3.72 -11.81 12.00
C LEU A 306 -2.26 -11.92 11.56
N PHE A 307 -1.95 -12.72 10.55
CA PHE A 307 -0.60 -12.73 9.97
C PHE A 307 -0.64 -13.04 8.48
N GLY A 308 0.31 -12.48 7.74
CA GLY A 308 0.39 -12.53 6.29
C GLY A 308 1.38 -11.50 5.76
N HIS A 309 1.34 -11.25 4.44
CA HIS A 309 2.15 -10.24 3.79
C HIS A 309 1.36 -8.94 3.62
N ILE A 310 1.97 -7.80 3.98
CA ILE A 310 1.41 -6.46 3.84
C ILE A 310 2.30 -5.61 2.92
N CYS A 311 1.68 -4.77 2.08
CA CYS A 311 2.38 -3.75 1.29
C CYS A 311 2.32 -2.40 2.04
N ASP A 312 3.37 -1.59 1.93
CA ASP A 312 3.54 -0.37 2.73
C ASP A 312 2.56 0.77 2.40
N GLU A 313 1.83 0.69 1.27
CA GLU A 313 0.85 1.71 0.84
C GLU A 313 -0.60 1.39 1.28
N GLY A 314 -0.82 0.45 2.21
CA GLY A 314 -2.16 0.11 2.71
C GLY A 314 -3.05 -0.65 1.71
N MET A 315 -2.60 -0.80 0.47
CA MET A 315 -3.14 -1.72 -0.53
C MET A 315 -2.91 -3.16 -0.07
N MET A 316 -3.92 -3.74 0.55
CA MET A 316 -3.82 -5.06 1.15
C MET A 316 -3.93 -6.21 0.15
N MET A 317 -3.05 -7.20 0.35
CA MET A 317 -3.25 -8.61 -0.02
C MET A 317 -4.29 -9.28 0.91
N LEU A 318 -5.51 -8.73 0.97
CA LEU A 318 -6.59 -9.15 1.89
C LEU A 318 -6.87 -10.65 1.87
N ASN A 319 -6.72 -11.28 0.71
CA ASN A 319 -7.06 -12.70 0.49
C ASN A 319 -6.08 -13.68 1.16
N TYR A 320 -5.01 -13.19 1.80
CA TYR A 320 -3.95 -14.03 2.36
C TYR A 320 -3.66 -13.80 3.84
N ILE A 321 -4.47 -12.98 4.52
CA ILE A 321 -4.38 -12.85 5.97
C ILE A 321 -4.98 -14.09 6.63
N THR A 322 -4.15 -14.82 7.37
CA THR A 322 -4.63 -15.89 8.22
C THR A 322 -5.00 -15.31 9.59
N ALA A 323 -6.26 -15.51 9.99
CA ALA A 323 -6.71 -15.22 11.34
C ALA A 323 -6.71 -16.47 12.22
N VAL A 324 -6.14 -16.32 13.42
CA VAL A 324 -6.06 -17.41 14.39
C VAL A 324 -6.51 -16.91 15.77
N PRO A 325 -7.44 -17.59 16.44
CA PRO A 325 -7.89 -17.19 17.77
C PRO A 325 -6.77 -17.29 18.79
N ALA A 326 -6.42 -16.15 19.38
CA ALA A 326 -5.35 -16.01 20.34
C ALA A 326 -5.73 -15.06 21.47
N SER A 327 -5.84 -15.59 22.69
CA SER A 327 -6.01 -14.77 23.88
C SER A 327 -4.75 -13.93 24.16
N ARG A 328 -4.87 -12.79 24.87
CA ARG A 328 -3.71 -11.95 25.24
C ARG A 328 -2.53 -12.74 25.87
N PRO A 329 -2.73 -13.74 26.75
CA PRO A 329 -1.64 -14.59 27.24
C PRO A 329 -0.99 -15.42 26.14
N LEU A 330 -1.78 -15.95 25.19
CA LEU A 330 -1.26 -16.70 24.06
C LEU A 330 -0.51 -15.81 23.08
N GLN A 331 -0.99 -14.59 22.83
CA GLN A 331 -0.30 -13.57 22.02
C GLN A 331 1.09 -13.27 22.59
N ARG A 332 1.19 -13.04 23.91
CA ARG A 332 2.49 -12.85 24.58
C ARG A 332 3.40 -14.07 24.45
N ARG A 333 2.85 -15.28 24.60
CA ARG A 333 3.62 -16.52 24.44
C ARG A 333 4.13 -16.69 23.00
N ILE A 334 3.32 -16.34 22.00
CA ILE A 334 3.71 -16.35 20.59
C ILE A 334 4.87 -15.37 20.38
N LYS A 335 4.73 -14.11 20.82
CA LYS A 335 5.79 -13.09 20.78
C LYS A 335 7.09 -13.60 21.43
N ASP A 336 7.00 -14.12 22.66
CA ASP A 336 8.16 -14.65 23.39
C ASP A 336 8.83 -15.85 22.71
N THR A 337 8.07 -16.68 21.99
CA THR A 337 8.60 -17.85 21.28
C THR A 337 9.29 -17.43 19.99
N ILE A 338 8.67 -16.55 19.20
CA ILE A 338 9.27 -15.98 17.99
C ILE A 338 10.55 -15.21 18.34
N GLN A 339 10.56 -14.47 19.45
CA GLN A 339 11.76 -13.78 19.91
C GLN A 339 12.91 -14.75 20.22
N GLN A 340 12.63 -15.94 20.75
CA GLN A 340 13.64 -16.98 20.99
C GLN A 340 14.14 -17.58 19.68
N GLU A 341 13.26 -17.76 18.69
CA GLU A 341 13.63 -18.22 17.34
C GLU A 341 14.55 -17.20 16.65
N TYR A 342 14.23 -15.91 16.76
CA TYR A 342 15.08 -14.82 16.31
C TYR A 342 16.45 -14.80 17.02
N GLU A 343 16.47 -14.97 18.35
CA GLU A 343 17.73 -15.10 19.09
C GLU A 343 18.59 -16.28 18.60
N LEU A 344 17.97 -17.38 18.15
CA LEU A 344 18.66 -18.52 17.55
C LEU A 344 19.18 -18.19 16.14
N PHE A 345 18.42 -17.45 15.35
CA PHE A 345 18.81 -16.98 14.02
C PHE A 345 20.07 -16.09 14.07
N LEU A 346 20.18 -15.24 15.09
CA LEU A 346 21.35 -14.38 15.29
C LEU A 346 22.67 -15.14 15.49
N TYR A 347 22.64 -16.44 15.85
CA TYR A 347 23.87 -17.23 15.87
C TYR A 347 24.43 -17.50 14.46
N GLN A 348 23.56 -17.58 13.45
CA GLN A 348 23.94 -17.77 12.06
C GLN A 348 24.23 -16.41 11.40
N SER A 349 23.44 -15.39 11.74
CA SER A 349 23.54 -14.04 11.17
C SER A 349 23.61 -12.97 12.27
N PRO A 350 24.79 -12.71 12.88
CA PRO A 350 24.90 -11.85 14.07
C PRO A 350 24.57 -10.37 13.88
N LYS A 351 24.46 -9.90 12.64
CA LYS A 351 24.14 -8.52 12.29
C LYS A 351 22.72 -8.35 11.76
N ALA A 352 21.97 -9.43 11.63
CA ALA A 352 20.63 -9.39 11.12
C ALA A 352 19.69 -8.67 12.10
N ASP A 353 18.67 -8.02 11.58
CA ASP A 353 17.55 -7.50 12.36
C ASP A 353 16.31 -8.41 12.26
N MET A 354 15.17 -7.93 12.78
CA MET A 354 13.92 -8.67 12.74
C MET A 354 13.39 -8.80 11.30
N ASP A 355 13.64 -7.83 10.43
CA ASP A 355 13.19 -7.84 9.05
C ASP A 355 13.97 -8.90 8.26
N ASP A 356 15.28 -8.96 8.45
CA ASP A 356 16.15 -10.01 7.89
C ASP A 356 15.70 -11.41 8.33
N PHE A 357 15.30 -11.56 9.60
CA PHE A 357 14.78 -12.83 10.12
C PHE A 357 13.44 -13.20 9.51
N LEU A 358 12.48 -12.27 9.43
CA LEU A 358 11.18 -12.56 8.85
C LEU A 358 11.26 -12.81 7.34
N ALA A 359 12.09 -12.05 6.61
CA ALA A 359 12.32 -12.29 5.19
C ALA A 359 12.84 -13.71 4.93
N ARG A 360 13.69 -14.24 5.82
CA ARG A 360 14.28 -15.58 5.66
C ARG A 360 13.43 -16.70 6.23
N GLU A 361 12.81 -16.49 7.38
CA GLU A 361 12.23 -17.54 8.23
C GLU A 361 10.73 -17.31 8.54
N ALA A 362 10.01 -16.50 7.75
CA ALA A 362 8.55 -16.30 7.92
C ALA A 362 7.77 -17.63 7.94
N ALA A 363 8.20 -18.62 7.17
CA ALA A 363 7.67 -19.99 7.19
C ALA A 363 7.69 -20.62 8.60
N LEU A 364 8.80 -20.43 9.34
CA LEU A 364 8.95 -20.91 10.71
C LEU A 364 7.96 -20.19 11.63
N VAL A 365 7.85 -18.86 11.51
CA VAL A 365 6.95 -18.04 12.31
C VAL A 365 5.48 -18.46 12.11
N ARG A 366 5.05 -18.66 10.85
CA ARG A 366 3.72 -19.20 10.52
C ARG A 366 3.47 -20.53 11.21
N HIS A 367 4.44 -21.45 11.14
CA HIS A 367 4.33 -22.75 11.77
C HIS A 367 4.21 -22.63 13.30
N THR A 368 5.01 -21.77 13.92
CA THR A 368 4.99 -21.53 15.38
C THR A 368 3.66 -20.96 15.84
N ILE A 369 3.10 -19.96 15.13
CA ILE A 369 1.76 -19.42 15.42
C ILE A 369 0.70 -20.53 15.31
N HIS A 370 0.72 -21.28 14.20
CA HIS A 370 -0.26 -22.33 13.98
C HIS A 370 -0.19 -23.44 15.05
N MET A 371 1.00 -23.89 15.40
CA MET A 371 1.23 -24.92 16.42
C MET A 371 0.78 -24.48 17.81
N LEU A 372 1.11 -23.25 18.21
CA LEU A 372 0.74 -22.70 19.52
C LEU A 372 -0.77 -22.51 19.68
N ALA A 373 -1.45 -22.08 18.61
CA ALA A 373 -2.89 -21.83 18.66
C ALA A 373 -3.77 -23.09 18.50
N SER A 374 -3.34 -24.03 17.66
CA SER A 374 -4.10 -25.25 17.37
C SER A 374 -3.90 -26.34 18.43
N ARG A 375 -2.66 -26.60 18.86
CA ARG A 375 -2.31 -27.82 19.62
C ARG A 375 -1.67 -27.56 20.98
N ALA A 376 -0.90 -26.49 21.15
CA ALA A 376 -0.16 -26.24 22.39
C ALA A 376 -0.80 -25.14 23.27
N ARG A 377 -2.14 -25.15 23.43
CA ARG A 377 -2.87 -24.15 24.23
C ARG A 377 -2.47 -24.10 25.71
N LEU A 378 -1.81 -25.13 26.23
CA LEU A 378 -1.36 -25.24 27.62
C LEU A 378 0.17 -25.39 27.69
N ASN A 379 0.82 -24.53 28.48
CA ASN A 379 2.17 -24.80 28.97
C ASN A 379 2.05 -25.91 30.04
N VAL A 380 2.33 -27.15 29.65
CA VAL A 380 2.38 -28.28 30.60
C VAL A 380 3.62 -28.22 31.52
N LEU A 381 4.55 -27.31 31.27
CA LEU A 381 5.71 -27.07 32.12
C LEU A 381 5.59 -25.71 32.83
N PRO A 382 5.65 -25.67 34.17
CA PRO A 382 5.68 -24.43 34.92
C PRO A 382 6.92 -23.59 34.56
N GLN A 383 6.82 -22.26 34.52
CA GLN A 383 7.95 -21.37 34.19
C GLN A 383 9.19 -21.55 35.08
N HIS A 384 9.01 -22.07 36.31
CA HIS A 384 10.09 -22.40 37.23
C HIS A 384 10.82 -23.71 36.90
N ALA A 385 10.27 -24.53 35.99
CA ALA A 385 10.91 -25.72 35.44
C ALA A 385 11.65 -25.43 34.12
N LEU A 386 11.47 -24.24 33.53
CA LEU A 386 12.29 -23.80 32.40
C LEU A 386 13.67 -23.40 32.93
N PRO A 387 14.76 -23.78 32.23
CA PRO A 387 16.09 -23.31 32.59
C PRO A 387 16.11 -21.77 32.59
N PRO A 388 16.87 -21.13 33.49
CA PRO A 388 16.95 -19.67 33.54
C PRO A 388 17.36 -19.10 32.17
N ARG A 389 16.81 -17.93 31.81
CA ARG A 389 17.24 -17.16 30.62
C ARG A 389 18.77 -17.14 30.60
N ARG A 390 19.35 -17.66 29.51
CA ARG A 390 20.80 -17.94 29.47
C ARG A 390 21.56 -16.64 29.72
N PRO A 391 22.62 -16.66 30.56
CA PRO A 391 23.50 -15.52 30.68
C PRO A 391 24.08 -15.20 29.30
N LYS A 392 24.24 -13.92 28.95
CA LYS A 392 25.00 -13.50 27.77
C LYS A 392 26.38 -14.14 27.88
N TRP A 393 26.65 -15.18 27.10
CA TRP A 393 27.98 -15.77 27.04
C TRP A 393 28.87 -14.78 26.32
N THR A 394 29.55 -13.91 27.08
CA THR A 394 30.77 -13.30 26.60
C THR A 394 31.79 -14.42 26.50
N LEU A 395 31.91 -15.00 25.29
CA LEU A 395 33.03 -15.88 24.97
C LEU A 395 34.31 -15.10 25.28
N SER A 396 34.96 -15.43 26.40
CA SER A 396 36.28 -14.86 26.65
C SER A 396 37.20 -15.44 25.60
N GLN A 397 37.81 -14.57 24.78
CA GLN A 397 38.75 -14.96 23.71
C GLN A 397 39.83 -15.93 24.21
N HIS A 398 40.15 -15.86 25.51
CA HIS A 398 41.12 -16.71 26.16
C HIS A 398 40.71 -18.19 26.27
N ARG A 399 39.42 -18.51 26.43
CA ARG A 399 38.92 -19.89 26.48
C ARG A 399 38.85 -20.55 25.09
N CYS A 400 38.46 -19.80 24.06
CA CYS A 400 38.46 -20.32 22.70
C CYS A 400 39.88 -20.65 22.22
N ALA A 401 40.89 -19.86 22.60
CA ALA A 401 42.28 -20.10 22.20
C ALA A 401 42.84 -21.43 22.73
N GLU A 402 42.46 -21.84 23.94
CA GLU A 402 42.86 -23.13 24.53
C GLU A 402 42.16 -24.32 23.86
N GLU A 403 40.88 -24.18 23.49
CA GLU A 403 40.15 -25.25 22.79
C GLU A 403 40.59 -25.40 21.32
N PHE A 404 40.89 -24.29 20.63
CA PHE A 404 41.44 -24.33 19.27
C PHE A 404 42.88 -24.88 19.21
N SER A 405 43.68 -24.71 20.27
CA SER A 405 45.02 -25.31 20.34
C SER A 405 44.99 -26.80 20.69
N ALA A 406 43.94 -27.29 21.36
CA ALA A 406 43.72 -28.72 21.58
C ALA A 406 43.24 -29.47 20.32
N LEU A 407 42.60 -28.78 19.37
CA LEU A 407 42.15 -29.34 18.09
C LEU A 407 43.22 -29.32 16.99
N ALA A 408 44.40 -28.75 17.26
CA ALA A 408 45.51 -28.61 16.31
C ALA A 408 46.58 -29.72 16.40
N VAL A 409 46.22 -30.92 16.91
CA VAL A 409 47.11 -32.11 16.96
C VAL A 409 46.78 -33.07 15.82
#